data_AF-A0AAE0DC27-F1
#
_entry.id   AF-A0AAE0DC27-F1
#
_cell.length_a   1.000
_cell.length_b   1.000
_cell.length_c   1.000
_cell.angle_alpha   90.00
_cell.angle_beta   90.00
_cell.angle_gamma   90.00
#
_symmetry.space_group_name_H-M   'P 1'
#
loop_
_entity.id
_entity.type
_entity.pdbx_description
1 polymer ?
#
loop_
_entity_poly.entity_id
_entity_poly.type
_entity_poly.pdbx_seq_one_letter_code
_entity_poly.pdbx_strand_id
1 'polypeptide(L)'
;MDDWQDAAFSTRHVHNRVSKSNVGGGRGRRGGGAFEVKRTFGRYEVKCANAKRLGAQVHTGNNKGQALLPTMEIFRLSDDGHGLLGRLCLPGVLDASLVMTGSRKTLEELVSGLEVGDGATSESEAENDAGDQMENEDKSSASGKEQDIESADDEVVSEIESKEKRRFESFEKNSFRSPKFWFQWKGQVKSNAESSMVECNPEENETGRGYVVFSGNDCRSFKGTITMDALQWKDVSLSGWKEVTMPERDVAFDWK
;
A
#
# COMPACT_ATOMS: atom_id res chain seq x y z
N MET A 1 30.24 -36.73 -45.69
CA MET A 1 29.90 -37.13 -44.30
C MET A 1 30.29 -35.94 -43.46
N ASP A 2 29.29 -35.15 -43.11
CA ASP A 2 29.44 -33.76 -42.67
C ASP A 2 29.02 -33.64 -41.20
N ASP A 3 30.01 -33.76 -40.32
CA ASP A 3 29.92 -33.67 -38.85
C ASP A 3 29.66 -32.24 -38.33
N TRP A 4 28.93 -31.41 -39.10
CA TRP A 4 28.47 -30.10 -38.61
C TRP A 4 27.04 -30.16 -38.05
N GLN A 5 26.25 -31.19 -38.39
CA GLN A 5 24.90 -31.36 -37.84
C GLN A 5 24.93 -31.88 -36.40
N ASP A 6 25.85 -32.80 -36.05
CA ASP A 6 25.94 -33.35 -34.69
C ASP A 6 26.51 -32.36 -33.66
N ALA A 7 27.29 -31.36 -34.09
CA ALA A 7 27.76 -30.28 -33.23
C ALA A 7 26.66 -29.27 -32.87
N ALA A 8 25.64 -29.11 -33.72
CA ALA A 8 24.57 -28.13 -33.54
C ALA A 8 23.53 -28.56 -32.49
N PHE A 9 23.35 -29.87 -32.25
CA PHE A 9 22.38 -30.40 -31.29
C PHE A 9 22.98 -30.79 -29.93
N SER A 10 24.30 -30.89 -29.81
CA SER A 10 25.00 -31.28 -28.58
C SER A 10 25.15 -30.15 -27.54
N THR A 11 25.04 -28.88 -27.96
CA THR A 11 25.24 -27.71 -27.08
C THR A 11 23.95 -27.04 -26.62
N ARG A 12 22.97 -27.83 -26.15
CA ARG A 12 21.94 -27.31 -25.24
C ARG A 12 22.12 -27.89 -23.86
N HIS A 13 22.86 -27.15 -23.05
CA HIS A 13 22.85 -27.25 -21.59
C HIS A 13 21.41 -26.99 -21.11
N VAL A 14 20.63 -28.06 -20.94
CA VAL A 14 19.29 -28.02 -20.38
C VAL A 14 19.36 -27.88 -18.86
N HIS A 15 19.71 -26.69 -18.37
CA HIS A 15 19.35 -26.28 -17.01
C HIS A 15 17.91 -25.78 -16.99
N ASN A 16 16.97 -26.72 -16.94
CA ASN A 16 15.67 -26.48 -16.32
C ASN A 16 15.02 -27.82 -15.96
N ARG A 17 15.62 -28.50 -14.97
CA ARG A 17 14.87 -29.49 -14.18
C ARG A 17 14.05 -28.74 -13.14
N VAL A 18 12.81 -28.46 -13.52
CA VAL A 18 11.68 -28.32 -12.60
C VAL A 18 11.71 -29.53 -11.66
N SER A 19 12.21 -29.31 -10.44
CA SER A 19 12.13 -30.27 -9.36
C SER A 19 10.82 -30.00 -8.63
N LYS A 20 9.78 -30.75 -9.02
CA LYS A 20 8.57 -30.93 -8.24
C LYS A 20 9.00 -31.69 -6.98
N SER A 21 9.27 -30.99 -5.88
CA SER A 21 9.37 -31.59 -4.55
C SER A 21 8.34 -30.94 -3.63
N ASN A 22 7.12 -31.49 -3.67
CA ASN A 22 6.28 -31.50 -2.50
C ASN A 22 7.02 -32.31 -1.42
N VAL A 23 6.99 -31.81 -0.17
CA VAL A 23 7.53 -32.44 1.03
C VAL A 23 9.07 -32.39 1.12
N GLY A 24 9.59 -31.32 1.74
CA GLY A 24 11.00 -31.22 2.09
C GLY A 24 11.30 -29.93 2.84
N GLY A 25 11.35 -30.03 4.17
CA GLY A 25 11.70 -28.92 5.07
C GLY A 25 13.10 -28.39 4.80
N GLY A 26 13.18 -27.33 4.01
CA GLY A 26 14.39 -26.55 3.78
C GLY A 26 14.42 -25.30 4.66
N ARG A 27 15.02 -25.41 5.85
CA ARG A 27 15.46 -24.26 6.66
C ARG A 27 16.49 -23.46 5.85
N GLY A 28 16.04 -22.46 5.08
CA GLY A 28 16.96 -21.53 4.42
C GLY A 28 16.44 -20.88 3.15
N ARG A 29 15.40 -20.05 3.24
CA ARG A 29 15.11 -18.95 2.29
C ARG A 29 14.03 -18.04 2.87
N ARG A 30 14.43 -17.19 3.82
CA ARG A 30 13.60 -16.09 4.37
C ARG A 30 13.40 -14.96 3.35
N GLY A 31 13.01 -15.27 2.11
CA GLY A 31 12.72 -14.25 1.09
C GLY A 31 12.60 -14.72 -0.36
N GLY A 32 12.20 -15.98 -0.58
CA GLY A 32 12.03 -16.55 -1.93
C GLY A 32 10.58 -16.75 -2.38
N GLY A 33 9.59 -16.36 -1.57
CA GLY A 33 8.17 -16.48 -1.92
C GLY A 33 7.69 -15.31 -2.79
N ALA A 34 6.55 -15.49 -3.44
CA ALA A 34 5.83 -14.39 -4.09
C ALA A 34 5.58 -13.24 -3.09
N PHE A 35 5.47 -12.02 -3.61
CA PHE A 35 5.14 -10.88 -2.77
C PHE A 35 3.71 -11.05 -2.22
N GLU A 36 3.55 -10.79 -0.94
CA GLU A 36 2.27 -10.86 -0.25
C GLU A 36 2.07 -9.54 0.49
N VAL A 37 1.02 -8.80 0.14
CA VAL A 37 0.81 -7.44 0.65
C VAL A 37 0.68 -7.40 2.17
N LYS A 38 0.10 -8.44 2.79
CA LYS A 38 -0.02 -8.56 4.26
C LYS A 38 1.34 -8.52 4.98
N ARG A 39 2.46 -8.77 4.28
CA ARG A 39 3.82 -8.65 4.83
C ARG A 39 4.26 -7.20 5.08
N THR A 40 3.61 -6.22 4.47
CA THR A 40 3.88 -4.80 4.71
C THR A 40 3.35 -4.34 6.08
N PHE A 41 2.38 -5.05 6.67
CA PHE A 41 1.77 -4.63 7.93
C PHE A 41 2.72 -4.70 9.12
N GLY A 42 2.71 -3.66 9.94
CA GLY A 42 3.52 -3.56 11.13
C GLY A 42 4.11 -2.17 11.34
N ARG A 43 5.00 -2.10 12.32
CA ARG A 43 5.69 -0.88 12.72
C ARG A 43 7.12 -0.88 12.22
N TYR A 44 7.53 0.25 11.66
CA TYR A 44 8.82 0.50 11.09
C TYR A 44 9.51 1.64 11.84
N GLU A 45 10.76 1.45 12.21
CA GLU A 45 11.62 2.53 12.64
C GLU A 45 12.12 3.28 11.41
N VAL A 46 12.07 4.61 11.45
CA VAL A 46 12.33 5.48 10.31
C VAL A 46 13.56 6.34 10.56
N LYS A 47 14.42 6.42 9.55
CA LYS A 47 15.56 7.33 9.47
C LYS A 47 15.29 8.37 8.39
N CYS A 48 15.16 9.63 8.83
CA CYS A 48 15.18 10.82 8.00
C CYS A 48 16.21 11.80 8.59
N ALA A 49 17.30 12.06 7.85
CA ALA A 49 18.38 12.91 8.33
C ALA A 49 17.91 14.35 8.58
N ASN A 50 17.05 14.87 7.70
CA ASN A 50 16.51 16.23 7.83
C ASN A 50 15.59 16.33 9.05
N ALA A 51 14.72 15.34 9.28
CA ALA A 51 13.87 15.30 10.47
C ALA A 51 14.68 15.22 11.76
N LYS A 52 15.76 14.43 11.77
CA LYS A 52 16.65 14.34 12.94
C LYS A 52 17.30 15.68 13.26
N ARG A 53 17.69 16.47 12.25
CA ARG A 53 18.28 17.80 12.44
C ARG A 53 17.28 18.78 13.05
N LEU A 54 16.04 18.80 12.56
CA LEU A 54 14.99 19.66 13.10
C LEU A 54 14.53 19.22 14.50
N GLY A 55 14.31 17.92 14.72
CA GLY A 55 13.92 17.40 16.04
C GLY A 55 14.97 17.64 17.13
N ALA A 56 16.26 17.62 16.77
CA ALA A 56 17.34 17.95 17.70
C ALA A 56 17.36 19.43 18.11
N GLN A 57 16.90 20.35 17.26
CA GLN A 57 16.77 21.77 17.63
C GLN A 57 15.65 21.97 18.65
N VAL A 58 14.55 21.21 18.52
CA VAL A 58 13.38 21.29 19.42
C VAL A 58 13.68 20.77 20.83
N HIS A 59 14.63 19.84 21.01
CA HIS A 59 14.94 19.21 22.31
C HIS A 59 16.01 19.95 23.14
N THR A 60 16.32 21.20 22.83
CA THR A 60 17.26 22.02 23.61
C THR A 60 16.66 22.55 24.94
N GLY A 61 15.36 22.35 25.18
CA GLY A 61 14.68 22.70 26.44
C GLY A 61 14.36 21.49 27.32
N ASN A 62 15.26 21.17 28.26
CA ASN A 62 15.10 20.47 29.57
C ASN A 62 14.13 19.29 29.83
N ASN A 63 13.30 18.83 28.91
CA ASN A 63 12.41 17.69 29.18
C ASN A 63 13.04 16.38 28.69
N LYS A 64 13.73 15.70 29.61
CA LYS A 64 14.20 14.30 29.48
C LYS A 64 13.04 13.28 29.50
N GLY A 65 11.91 13.60 28.87
CA GLY A 65 10.90 12.61 28.52
C GLY A 65 11.45 11.74 27.39
N GLN A 66 11.14 10.44 27.39
CA GLN A 66 11.55 9.53 26.33
C GLN A 66 11.33 10.16 24.95
N ALA A 67 12.42 10.47 24.24
CA ALA A 67 12.32 10.95 22.87
C ALA A 67 11.62 9.85 22.06
N LEU A 68 10.41 10.14 21.59
CA LEU A 68 9.70 9.24 20.68
C LEU A 68 10.62 8.99 19.47
N LEU A 69 10.72 7.74 19.04
CA LEU A 69 11.48 7.40 17.84
C LEU A 69 10.63 7.72 16.60
N PRO A 70 11.24 8.15 15.48
CA PRO A 70 10.51 8.30 14.23
C PRO A 70 10.01 6.95 13.75
N THR A 71 8.72 6.84 13.48
CA THR A 71 8.08 5.58 13.12
C THR A 71 7.10 5.73 11.97
N MET A 72 7.00 4.68 11.16
CA MET A 72 5.95 4.50 10.16
C MET A 72 5.20 3.22 10.49
N GLU A 73 3.89 3.29 10.55
CA GLU A 73 3.04 2.16 10.86
C GLU A 73 2.08 1.92 9.71
N ILE A 74 1.99 0.66 9.26
CA ILE A 74 1.06 0.24 8.21
C ILE A 74 0.12 -0.77 8.87
N PHE A 75 -1.18 -0.46 8.95
CA PHE A 75 -2.11 -1.21 9.79
C PHE A 75 -3.15 -2.02 9.01
N ARG A 76 -3.63 -1.57 7.85
CA ARG A 76 -4.64 -2.30 7.06
C ARG A 76 -4.63 -1.95 5.57
N LEU A 77 -5.39 -2.72 4.78
CA LEU A 77 -5.76 -2.32 3.43
C LEU A 77 -6.91 -1.31 3.46
N SER A 78 -6.97 -0.45 2.44
CA SER A 78 -8.17 0.35 2.18
C SER A 78 -9.38 -0.54 1.89
N ASP A 79 -10.58 0.02 1.96
CA ASP A 79 -11.82 -0.77 1.87
C ASP A 79 -12.02 -1.38 0.46
N ASP A 80 -11.52 -0.69 -0.57
CA ASP A 80 -11.42 -1.19 -1.95
C ASP A 80 -10.27 -2.21 -2.13
N GLY A 81 -9.34 -2.26 -1.18
CA GLY A 81 -8.15 -3.10 -1.15
C GLY A 81 -7.09 -2.77 -2.21
N HIS A 82 -7.13 -1.56 -2.78
CA HIS A 82 -6.14 -1.07 -3.75
C HIS A 82 -5.03 -0.23 -3.10
N GLY A 83 -5.15 0.08 -1.81
CA GLY A 83 -4.20 0.85 -1.04
C GLY A 83 -3.90 0.27 0.34
N LEU A 84 -2.82 0.77 0.92
CA LEU A 84 -2.37 0.52 2.29
C LEU A 84 -2.57 1.79 3.10
N LEU A 85 -3.14 1.65 4.29
CA LEU A 85 -3.36 2.74 5.22
C LEU A 85 -2.36 2.64 6.37
N GLY A 86 -1.86 3.81 6.78
CA GLY A 86 -0.79 3.92 7.73
C GLY A 86 -0.74 5.26 8.43
N ARG A 87 0.26 5.40 9.31
CA ARG A 87 0.62 6.66 9.98
C ARG A 87 2.13 6.84 9.92
N LEU A 88 2.56 8.08 9.69
CA LEU A 88 3.96 8.48 9.72
C LEU A 88 4.16 9.51 10.84
N CYS A 89 5.00 9.19 11.80
CA CYS A 89 5.37 10.09 12.88
C CYS A 89 6.88 10.37 12.81
N LEU A 90 7.24 11.64 12.62
CA LEU A 90 8.58 12.17 12.75
C LEU A 90 8.57 13.14 13.96
N PRO A 91 8.97 12.67 15.15
CA PRO A 91 8.84 13.45 16.39
C PRO A 91 9.45 14.85 16.29
N GLY A 92 8.64 15.84 16.67
CA GLY A 92 8.99 17.26 16.58
C GLY A 92 8.92 17.86 15.17
N VAL A 93 8.48 17.10 14.16
CA VAL A 93 8.45 17.54 12.76
C VAL A 93 7.13 17.24 12.07
N LEU A 94 6.66 15.98 12.11
CA LEU A 94 5.48 15.52 11.36
C LEU A 94 4.68 14.52 12.18
N ASP A 95 3.36 14.66 12.15
CA ASP A 95 2.43 13.61 12.53
C ASP A 95 1.34 13.54 11.46
N ALA A 96 1.32 12.46 10.69
CA ALA A 96 0.51 12.37 9.48
C ALA A 96 -0.12 11.00 9.25
N SER A 97 -1.32 11.02 8.69
CA SER A 97 -1.95 9.88 8.05
C SER A 97 -1.26 9.58 6.72
N LEU A 98 -1.13 8.30 6.40
CA LEU A 98 -0.38 7.81 5.26
C LEU A 98 -1.25 6.90 4.40
N VAL A 99 -1.27 7.17 3.10
CA VAL A 99 -1.91 6.33 2.08
C VAL A 99 -0.84 5.87 1.11
N MET A 100 -0.75 4.56 0.86
CA MET A 100 0.24 3.99 -0.06
C MET A 100 -0.41 3.07 -1.09
N THR A 101 0.02 3.14 -2.35
CA THR A 101 -0.48 2.24 -3.40
C THR A 101 0.65 1.83 -4.35
N GLY A 102 0.42 0.78 -5.15
CA GLY A 102 1.42 0.26 -6.09
C GLY A 102 1.69 1.16 -7.30
N SER A 103 0.80 2.12 -7.59
CA SER A 103 0.89 2.99 -8.77
C SER A 103 0.49 4.44 -8.43
N ARG A 104 0.96 5.42 -9.20
CA ARG A 104 0.55 6.82 -8.98
C ARG A 104 -0.93 7.05 -9.27
N LYS A 105 -1.46 6.40 -10.31
CA LYS A 105 -2.87 6.52 -10.71
C LYS A 105 -3.80 6.04 -9.60
N THR A 106 -3.55 4.85 -9.05
CA THR A 106 -4.32 4.30 -7.93
C THR A 106 -4.20 5.15 -6.67
N LEU A 107 -3.06 5.81 -6.44
CA LEU A 107 -2.89 6.74 -5.32
C LEU A 107 -3.80 7.96 -5.48
N GLU A 108 -3.83 8.55 -6.67
CA GLU A 108 -4.64 9.75 -6.96
C GLU A 108 -6.14 9.44 -6.85
N GLU A 109 -6.58 8.29 -7.38
CA GLU A 109 -7.97 7.82 -7.26
C GLU A 109 -8.37 7.59 -5.79
N LEU A 110 -7.53 6.89 -5.02
CA LEU A 110 -7.83 6.60 -3.61
C LEU A 110 -7.89 7.86 -2.75
N VAL A 111 -6.92 8.77 -2.93
CA VAL A 111 -6.88 10.04 -2.17
C VAL A 111 -8.09 10.91 -2.52
N SER A 112 -8.48 10.98 -3.79
CA SER A 112 -9.67 11.73 -4.20
C SER A 112 -10.94 11.19 -3.54
N GLY A 113 -11.08 9.86 -3.41
CA GLY A 113 -12.20 9.25 -2.70
C GLY A 113 -12.23 9.58 -1.19
N LEU A 114 -11.05 9.63 -0.56
CA LEU A 114 -10.92 9.98 0.87
C LEU A 114 -11.22 11.45 1.15
N GLU A 115 -10.88 12.36 0.23
CA GLU A 115 -11.15 13.79 0.36
C GLU A 115 -12.64 14.13 0.17
N VAL A 116 -13.34 13.40 -0.71
CA VAL A 116 -14.78 13.60 -0.96
C VAL A 116 -15.64 13.01 0.16
N GLY A 117 -15.20 11.93 0.80
CA GLY A 117 -15.93 11.25 1.89
C GLY A 117 -16.07 12.04 3.20
N ASP A 118 -15.23 13.06 3.43
CA ASP A 118 -15.26 13.90 4.65
C ASP A 118 -16.26 15.09 4.53
N GLY A 119 -17.05 15.14 3.45
CA GLY A 119 -17.81 16.35 3.07
C GLY A 119 -19.31 16.21 2.76
N ALA A 120 -19.94 15.03 2.79
CA ALA A 120 -21.39 14.96 2.55
C ALA A 120 -22.05 13.63 2.98
N THR A 121 -22.83 13.68 4.05
CA THR A 121 -24.12 12.98 4.06
C THR A 121 -25.07 13.85 3.22
N SER A 122 -25.24 13.55 1.94
CA SER A 122 -26.38 14.06 1.19
C SER A 122 -26.67 13.17 -0.01
N GLU A 123 -27.85 12.59 0.04
CA GLU A 123 -28.53 11.79 -0.96
C GLU A 123 -28.59 12.51 -2.31
N SER A 124 -28.36 11.78 -3.40
CA SER A 124 -29.14 11.94 -4.63
C SER A 124 -29.03 10.67 -5.48
N GLU A 125 -30.10 9.87 -5.39
CA GLU A 125 -30.49 8.91 -6.40
C GLU A 125 -31.00 9.62 -7.67
N ALA A 126 -31.10 8.85 -8.76
CA ALA A 126 -31.93 9.06 -9.95
C ALA A 126 -31.47 10.14 -10.97
N GLU A 127 -31.52 9.96 -12.29
CA GLU A 127 -32.06 8.90 -13.16
C GLU A 127 -31.67 9.23 -14.63
N ASN A 128 -31.62 8.19 -15.48
CA ASN A 128 -32.07 8.11 -16.89
C ASN A 128 -31.55 9.08 -17.98
N ASP A 129 -31.11 8.54 -19.13
CA ASP A 129 -31.96 8.47 -20.33
C ASP A 129 -31.40 7.53 -21.44
N ALA A 130 -32.35 7.01 -22.23
CA ALA A 130 -32.39 6.08 -23.35
C ALA A 130 -31.37 6.34 -24.50
N GLY A 131 -31.15 5.48 -25.49
CA GLY A 131 -31.78 4.27 -26.02
C GLY A 131 -30.82 3.70 -27.09
N ASP A 132 -30.93 2.47 -27.56
CA ASP A 132 -31.91 2.12 -28.59
C ASP A 132 -32.00 0.59 -28.73
N GLN A 133 -33.22 0.15 -29.04
CA GLN A 133 -33.63 -1.23 -29.24
C GLN A 133 -33.07 -1.78 -30.57
N MET A 134 -32.79 -3.08 -30.62
CA MET A 134 -33.43 -3.89 -31.65
C MET A 134 -33.56 -5.34 -31.22
N GLU A 135 -34.81 -5.80 -31.33
CA GLU A 135 -35.36 -7.09 -30.99
C GLU A 135 -34.83 -8.22 -31.87
N ASN A 136 -34.78 -9.43 -31.31
CA ASN A 136 -35.30 -10.61 -32.01
C ASN A 136 -35.64 -11.69 -30.98
N GLU A 137 -36.94 -11.84 -30.77
CA GLU A 137 -37.58 -13.05 -30.26
C GLU A 137 -37.29 -14.22 -31.23
N ASP A 138 -37.09 -15.44 -30.73
CA ASP A 138 -38.22 -16.36 -30.46
C ASP A 138 -37.71 -17.75 -30.04
N LYS A 139 -38.31 -18.27 -28.94
CA LYS A 139 -38.61 -19.68 -28.58
C LYS A 139 -37.47 -20.73 -28.53
N SER A 140 -37.40 -21.68 -27.60
CA SER A 140 -38.34 -22.24 -26.62
C SER A 140 -37.61 -23.35 -25.85
N SER A 141 -37.89 -23.56 -24.55
CA SER A 141 -38.28 -24.87 -23.99
C SER A 141 -38.30 -24.82 -22.46
N ALA A 142 -39.39 -25.32 -21.90
CA ALA A 142 -39.75 -25.33 -20.50
C ALA A 142 -39.08 -26.46 -19.69
N SER A 143 -39.35 -26.41 -18.37
CA SER A 143 -39.18 -27.42 -17.31
C SER A 143 -37.91 -27.23 -16.47
N GLY A 144 -37.92 -27.15 -15.15
CA GLY A 144 -38.96 -27.32 -14.13
C GLY A 144 -38.29 -27.11 -12.76
N LYS A 145 -39.08 -26.65 -11.78
CA LYS A 145 -38.73 -26.43 -10.36
C LYS A 145 -37.80 -27.51 -9.79
N GLU A 146 -36.86 -27.13 -8.91
CA GLU A 146 -36.86 -27.51 -7.48
C GLU A 146 -36.15 -26.41 -6.66
N GLN A 147 -36.76 -26.04 -5.55
CA GLN A 147 -36.19 -25.15 -4.52
C GLN A 147 -35.25 -25.99 -3.67
N ASP A 148 -34.02 -25.53 -3.48
CA ASP A 148 -33.19 -25.99 -2.37
C ASP A 148 -32.58 -24.76 -1.68
N ILE A 149 -33.05 -24.52 -0.45
CA ILE A 149 -32.57 -23.46 0.43
C ILE A 149 -31.56 -24.14 1.33
N GLU A 150 -30.28 -24.15 0.93
CA GLU A 150 -29.20 -24.55 1.82
C GLU A 150 -28.04 -23.54 1.78
N SER A 151 -27.74 -23.02 2.97
CA SER A 151 -26.47 -22.41 3.41
C SER A 151 -25.98 -21.14 2.71
N ALA A 152 -26.60 -20.01 3.08
CA ALA A 152 -26.11 -18.66 2.85
C ALA A 152 -24.83 -18.28 3.64
N ASP A 153 -24.09 -19.24 4.19
CA ASP A 153 -22.87 -19.00 5.00
C ASP A 153 -21.57 -19.36 4.24
N ASP A 154 -21.63 -20.21 3.21
CA ASP A 154 -20.44 -20.64 2.44
C ASP A 154 -20.19 -19.78 1.18
N GLU A 155 -21.25 -19.20 0.58
CA GLU A 155 -21.10 -18.27 -0.54
C GLU A 155 -20.40 -16.97 -0.12
N VAL A 156 -20.65 -16.47 1.09
CA VAL A 156 -20.05 -15.23 1.61
C VAL A 156 -18.54 -15.40 1.81
N VAL A 157 -18.10 -16.58 2.29
CA VAL A 157 -16.67 -16.91 2.45
C VAL A 157 -16.00 -16.98 1.07
N SER A 158 -16.64 -17.58 0.08
CA SER A 158 -16.12 -17.66 -1.29
C SER A 158 -16.02 -16.27 -1.98
N GLU A 159 -16.96 -15.38 -1.70
CA GLU A 159 -16.93 -13.99 -2.18
C GLU A 159 -15.86 -13.15 -1.49
N ILE A 160 -15.65 -13.33 -0.18
CA ILE A 160 -14.60 -12.64 0.57
C ILE A 160 -13.24 -13.11 0.07
N GLU A 161 -13.03 -14.42 -0.11
CA GLU A 161 -11.78 -14.96 -0.64
C GLU A 161 -11.51 -14.50 -2.08
N SER A 162 -12.54 -14.41 -2.93
CA SER A 162 -12.38 -13.96 -4.31
C SER A 162 -12.14 -12.45 -4.41
N LYS A 163 -12.77 -11.64 -3.55
CA LYS A 163 -12.45 -10.22 -3.38
C LYS A 163 -11.02 -10.04 -2.85
N GLU A 164 -10.60 -10.81 -1.85
CA GLU A 164 -9.22 -10.82 -1.36
C GLU A 164 -8.23 -11.19 -2.48
N LYS A 165 -8.49 -12.25 -3.26
CA LYS A 165 -7.66 -12.66 -4.41
C LYS A 165 -7.50 -11.51 -5.43
N ARG A 166 -8.59 -10.84 -5.81
CA ARG A 166 -8.54 -9.67 -6.71
C ARG A 166 -7.76 -8.48 -6.13
N ARG A 167 -7.86 -8.25 -4.81
CA ARG A 167 -7.05 -7.23 -4.11
C ARG A 167 -5.55 -7.55 -4.22
N PHE A 168 -5.15 -8.82 -4.05
CA PHE A 168 -3.75 -9.25 -4.19
C PHE A 168 -3.21 -9.11 -5.62
N GLU A 169 -4.01 -9.44 -6.63
CA GLU A 169 -3.62 -9.35 -8.05
C GLU A 169 -3.22 -7.93 -8.45
N SER A 170 -3.82 -6.90 -7.82
CA SER A 170 -3.48 -5.49 -8.07
C SER A 170 -2.03 -5.15 -7.68
N PHE A 171 -1.44 -5.89 -6.73
CA PHE A 171 -0.06 -5.73 -6.29
C PHE A 171 0.91 -6.75 -6.93
N GLU A 172 0.40 -7.85 -7.48
CA GLU A 172 1.22 -8.95 -8.01
C GLU A 172 2.03 -8.56 -9.26
N LYS A 173 1.48 -7.66 -10.10
CA LYS A 173 2.19 -7.11 -11.28
C LYS A 173 3.43 -6.27 -10.91
N ASN A 174 3.62 -5.96 -9.62
CA ASN A 174 4.76 -5.21 -9.09
C ASN A 174 5.70 -6.09 -8.22
N SER A 175 5.64 -7.43 -8.36
CA SER A 175 6.42 -8.40 -7.56
C SER A 175 7.90 -8.53 -7.95
N PHE A 176 8.50 -7.50 -8.56
CA PHE A 176 9.91 -7.48 -8.95
C PHE A 176 10.87 -7.41 -7.75
N ARG A 177 10.96 -8.47 -6.93
CA ARG A 177 11.95 -8.69 -5.84
C ARG A 177 12.10 -7.57 -4.78
N SER A 178 11.47 -6.42 -4.96
CA SER A 178 11.56 -5.18 -4.19
C SER A 178 10.30 -4.35 -4.47
N PRO A 179 9.19 -4.62 -3.77
CA PRO A 179 7.92 -3.97 -4.06
C PRO A 179 8.03 -2.48 -3.78
N LYS A 180 7.53 -1.67 -4.73
CA LYS A 180 7.55 -0.21 -4.68
C LYS A 180 6.15 0.32 -4.47
N PHE A 181 6.00 1.24 -3.52
CA PHE A 181 4.76 1.94 -3.23
C PHE A 181 4.97 3.43 -3.35
N TRP A 182 4.04 4.08 -4.04
CA TRP A 182 3.87 5.53 -3.98
C TRP A 182 3.00 5.84 -2.78
N PHE A 183 3.25 6.97 -2.12
CA PHE A 183 2.41 7.39 -1.01
C PHE A 183 2.13 8.88 -1.04
N GLN A 184 0.98 9.23 -0.46
CA GLN A 184 0.62 10.58 -0.08
C GLN A 184 0.42 10.57 1.44
N TRP A 185 0.83 11.64 2.09
CA TRP A 185 0.63 11.84 3.51
C TRP A 185 -0.14 13.14 3.71
N LYS A 186 -0.94 13.20 4.77
CA LYS A 186 -1.67 14.38 5.20
C LYS A 186 -1.60 14.50 6.71
N GLY A 187 -1.27 15.68 7.23
CA GLY A 187 -1.26 15.93 8.67
C GLY A 187 -0.45 17.15 9.09
N GLN A 188 -0.15 17.22 10.38
CA GLN A 188 0.39 18.42 11.01
C GLN A 188 1.91 18.46 10.94
N VAL A 189 2.45 19.53 10.35
CA VAL A 189 3.87 19.85 10.39
C VAL A 189 4.16 20.80 11.55
N LYS A 190 5.06 20.39 12.43
CA LYS A 190 5.49 21.18 13.59
C LYS A 190 6.75 21.94 13.20
N SER A 191 6.58 23.09 12.54
CA SER A 191 7.67 24.03 12.30
C SER A 191 7.85 24.92 13.53
N ASN A 192 9.09 25.08 13.99
CA ASN A 192 9.44 26.12 14.96
C ASN A 192 10.38 27.12 14.27
N ALA A 193 9.83 28.17 13.66
CA ALA A 193 10.56 29.39 13.37
C ALA A 193 9.60 30.55 13.08
N GLU A 194 9.68 31.56 13.93
CA GLU A 194 9.18 32.94 13.80
C GLU A 194 9.76 33.66 12.55
N SER A 195 9.55 33.13 11.35
CA SER A 195 10.04 33.80 10.13
C SER A 195 9.20 33.44 8.90
N SER A 196 8.00 34.00 8.80
CA SER A 196 7.70 34.99 7.76
C SER A 196 6.28 35.52 7.98
N MET A 197 6.05 36.79 7.63
CA MET A 197 4.76 37.48 7.72
C MET A 197 3.72 36.87 6.77
N VAL A 198 3.20 35.70 7.10
CA VAL A 198 1.89 35.20 6.67
C VAL A 198 1.36 34.43 7.87
N GLU A 199 0.14 34.74 8.29
CA GLU A 199 -0.58 33.99 9.33
C GLU A 199 -0.71 32.53 8.88
N CYS A 200 0.24 31.67 9.25
CA CYS A 200 0.06 30.24 9.12
C CYS A 200 -0.91 29.82 10.21
N ASN A 201 -2.17 29.64 9.83
CA ASN A 201 -3.18 29.07 10.70
C ASN A 201 -2.65 27.74 11.27
N PRO A 202 -2.65 27.54 12.60
CA PRO A 202 -2.23 26.30 13.23
C PRO A 202 -3.14 25.09 12.92
N GLU A 203 -4.14 25.27 12.05
CA GLU A 203 -5.16 24.29 11.66
C GLU A 203 -5.01 23.78 10.22
N GLU A 204 -4.06 24.27 9.42
CA GLU A 204 -3.89 23.78 8.06
C GLU A 204 -3.06 22.49 8.05
N ASN A 205 -3.74 21.36 7.90
CA ASN A 205 -3.08 20.09 7.64
C ASN A 205 -2.37 20.16 6.30
N GLU A 206 -1.08 19.86 6.32
CA GLU A 206 -0.26 19.83 5.11
C GLU A 206 -0.38 18.49 4.42
N THR A 207 -0.12 18.51 3.12
CA THR A 207 -0.04 17.31 2.29
C THR A 207 1.31 17.22 1.63
N GLY A 208 1.76 15.99 1.39
CA GLY A 208 2.97 15.75 0.61
C GLY A 208 3.03 14.34 0.06
N ARG A 209 4.02 14.09 -0.78
CA ARG A 209 4.13 12.83 -1.53
C ARG A 209 5.50 12.20 -1.37
N GLY A 210 5.57 10.91 -1.67
CA GLY A 210 6.80 10.17 -1.65
C GLY A 210 6.66 8.78 -2.26
N TYR A 211 7.72 8.00 -2.10
CA TYR A 211 7.67 6.57 -2.41
C TYR A 211 8.55 5.80 -1.45
N VAL A 212 8.25 4.52 -1.29
CA VAL A 212 9.13 3.55 -0.62
C VAL A 212 9.34 2.34 -1.53
N VAL A 213 10.54 1.75 -1.42
CA VAL A 213 10.93 0.52 -2.09
C VAL A 213 11.45 -0.42 -1.02
N PHE A 214 10.75 -1.53 -0.81
CA PHE A 214 11.18 -2.53 0.16
C PHE A 214 12.35 -3.35 -0.38
N SER A 215 13.27 -3.72 0.51
CA SER A 215 14.36 -4.63 0.22
C SER A 215 13.86 -6.07 0.37
N GLY A 216 13.35 -6.65 -0.71
CA GLY A 216 12.78 -8.00 -0.70
C GLY A 216 11.27 -8.03 -0.48
N ASN A 217 10.69 -9.21 -0.72
CA ASN A 217 9.26 -9.46 -0.61
C ASN A 217 8.78 -9.55 0.85
N ASP A 218 9.67 -9.70 1.83
CA ASP A 218 9.32 -9.76 3.26
C ASP A 218 9.16 -8.38 3.92
N CYS A 219 9.38 -7.30 3.16
CA CYS A 219 9.18 -5.93 3.61
C CYS A 219 9.87 -5.59 4.93
N ARG A 220 11.08 -6.14 5.16
CA ARG A 220 11.84 -5.97 6.41
C ARG A 220 12.56 -4.63 6.51
N SER A 221 12.88 -4.02 5.39
CA SER A 221 13.49 -2.71 5.32
C SER A 221 13.10 -2.03 4.02
N PHE A 222 13.16 -0.70 4.00
CA PHE A 222 12.86 0.08 2.82
C PHE A 222 13.79 1.28 2.66
N LYS A 223 13.85 1.78 1.43
CA LYS A 223 14.42 3.08 1.07
C LYS A 223 13.40 3.84 0.24
N GLY A 224 13.39 5.15 0.35
CA GLY A 224 12.36 5.98 -0.24
C GLY A 224 12.70 7.45 -0.18
N THR A 225 11.73 8.27 -0.58
CA THR A 225 11.79 9.72 -0.42
C THR A 225 10.49 10.25 0.14
N ILE A 226 10.58 11.43 0.76
CA ILE A 226 9.44 12.23 1.20
C ILE A 226 9.65 13.68 0.77
N THR A 227 8.58 14.29 0.29
CA THR A 227 8.49 15.71 -0.05
C THR A 227 7.53 16.37 0.92
N MET A 228 7.90 17.56 1.40
CA MET A 228 7.15 18.39 2.34
C MET A 228 7.42 19.86 2.04
N ASP A 229 6.40 20.57 1.60
CA ASP A 229 6.57 21.91 1.03
C ASP A 229 6.82 22.96 2.11
N ALA A 230 6.19 22.90 3.28
CA ALA A 230 6.42 23.91 4.32
C ALA A 230 7.84 23.89 4.91
N LEU A 231 8.51 22.73 4.86
CA LEU A 231 9.93 22.61 5.24
C LEU A 231 10.88 22.72 4.04
N GLN A 232 10.35 23.00 2.84
CA GLN A 232 11.10 23.05 1.57
C GLN A 232 11.87 21.76 1.29
N TRP A 233 11.32 20.63 1.73
CA TRP A 233 11.90 19.32 1.50
C TRP A 233 11.42 18.78 0.16
N LYS A 234 12.36 18.62 -0.77
CA LYS A 234 12.11 17.96 -2.05
C LYS A 234 12.87 16.65 -2.12
N ASP A 235 12.14 15.55 -2.26
CA ASP A 235 12.69 14.20 -2.41
C ASP A 235 13.74 13.82 -1.34
N VAL A 236 13.48 14.21 -0.09
CA VAL A 236 14.40 13.94 1.02
C VAL A 236 14.45 12.45 1.30
N SER A 237 15.66 11.92 1.49
CA SER A 237 15.87 10.50 1.71
C SER A 237 15.16 9.99 2.97
N LEU A 238 14.36 8.95 2.80
CA LEU A 238 13.67 8.23 3.86
C LEU A 238 14.12 6.77 3.83
N SER A 239 14.41 6.17 4.98
CA SER A 239 14.69 4.74 5.06
C SER A 239 14.15 4.18 6.35
N GLY A 240 13.94 2.87 6.43
CA GLY A 240 13.46 2.27 7.66
C GLY A 240 13.63 0.75 7.70
N TRP A 241 13.45 0.20 8.89
CA TRP A 241 13.41 -1.24 9.15
C TRP A 241 12.20 -1.60 9.98
N LYS A 242 11.67 -2.78 9.74
CA LYS A 242 10.52 -3.31 10.44
C LYS A 242 10.93 -3.70 11.85
N GLU A 243 10.35 -3.04 12.85
CA GLU A 243 10.51 -3.39 14.26
C GLU A 243 9.66 -4.61 14.60
N VAL A 244 8.38 -4.54 14.21
CA VAL A 244 7.38 -5.53 14.60
C VAL A 244 6.47 -5.80 13.40
N THR A 245 6.30 -7.09 13.05
CA THR A 245 5.22 -7.52 12.17
C THR A 245 3.94 -7.61 13.00
N MET A 246 2.89 -6.95 12.53
CA MET A 246 1.57 -7.02 13.14
C MET A 246 0.58 -7.55 12.10
N PRO A 247 -0.46 -8.28 12.50
CA PRO A 247 -1.57 -8.57 11.61
C PRO A 247 -2.28 -7.28 11.20
N GLU A 248 -3.19 -7.40 10.25
CA GLU A 248 -4.14 -6.34 9.93
C GLU A 248 -4.88 -5.89 11.19
N ARG A 249 -4.99 -4.58 11.40
CA ARG A 249 -5.69 -3.99 12.54
C ARG A 249 -6.68 -2.96 12.04
N ASP A 250 -7.89 -3.06 12.56
CA ASP A 250 -8.93 -2.09 12.36
C ASP A 250 -8.70 -0.90 13.30
N VAL A 251 -7.77 -0.03 12.91
CA VAL A 251 -7.48 1.23 13.59
C VAL A 251 -8.25 2.33 12.87
N ALA A 252 -8.90 3.21 13.64
CA ALA A 252 -9.53 4.40 13.10
C ALA A 252 -8.50 5.19 12.26
N PHE A 253 -8.82 5.36 10.99
CA PHE A 253 -8.00 6.11 10.04
C PHE A 253 -8.73 7.39 9.69
N ASP A 254 -8.09 8.52 9.97
CA ASP A 254 -8.64 9.83 9.68
C ASP A 254 -7.75 10.54 8.66
N TRP A 255 -8.31 10.88 7.49
CA TRP A 255 -7.60 11.56 6.41
C TRP A 255 -7.70 13.08 6.56
N LYS A 256 -7.24 13.59 7.71
CA LYS A 256 -7.26 15.01 8.02
C LYS A 256 -5.93 15.69 7.79
#